data_AF-A0AAD2CUJ4-F1
#
_entry.id   AF-A0AAD2CUJ4-F1
#
_cell.length_a   1.000
_cell.length_b   1.000
_cell.length_c   1.000
_cell.angle_alpha   90.00
_cell.angle_beta   90.00
_cell.angle_gamma   90.00
#
_symmetry.space_group_name_H-M   'P 1'
#
loop_
_entity.id
_entity.type
_entity.pdbx_description
1 polymer ?
#
loop_
_entity_poly.entity_id
_entity_poly.type
_entity_poly.pdbx_seq_one_letter_code
_entity_poly.pdbx_strand_id
1 'polypeptide(L)'
;MKTQPKKSVTLNPIVVGIEIMSIYDYTSREVSASWYNNDDMYKITNRCFKVIRKVEVGDSLRINRYCTRGLEGYFSVASISKTRNRSTAFMAVMAEQSMQRIGNSIDDQAIADAYRNTTRSCHLWARVVGKCDEEAAQVIHLYPTEQSDDVDDSDDDLTRTTGLASGLPRPPNQQIAWKLAGKDQLLRATVA
;
A
#
# COMPACT_ATOMS: atom_id res chain seq x y z
N MET A 1 20.05 -45.74 -6.60
CA MET A 1 19.17 -44.58 -6.27
C MET A 1 20.06 -43.37 -6.01
N LYS A 2 19.92 -42.28 -6.78
CA LYS A 2 20.73 -41.06 -6.59
C LYS A 2 20.00 -40.14 -5.60
N THR A 3 20.59 -39.88 -4.45
CA THR A 3 20.09 -38.93 -3.45
C THR A 3 20.38 -37.50 -3.91
N GLN A 4 19.35 -36.67 -4.01
CA GLN A 4 19.49 -35.25 -4.33
C GLN A 4 20.14 -34.51 -3.15
N PRO A 5 21.08 -33.58 -3.39
CA PRO A 5 21.70 -32.81 -2.32
C PRO A 5 20.65 -31.91 -1.64
N LYS A 6 20.60 -31.95 -0.30
CA LYS A 6 19.74 -31.06 0.49
C LYS A 6 20.29 -29.64 0.39
N LYS A 7 19.46 -28.70 -0.08
CA LYS A 7 19.77 -27.26 0.00
C LYS A 7 19.82 -26.86 1.48
N SER A 8 20.98 -26.39 1.94
CA SER A 8 21.15 -25.82 3.28
C SER A 8 21.49 -24.34 3.16
N VAL A 9 20.88 -23.50 3.99
CA VAL A 9 21.24 -22.09 4.13
C VAL A 9 22.09 -21.96 5.39
N THR A 10 23.29 -21.41 5.27
CA THR A 10 24.14 -21.04 6.40
C THR A 10 24.10 -19.53 6.53
N LEU A 11 23.75 -19.03 7.71
CA LEU A 11 23.80 -17.60 8.01
C LEU A 11 25.21 -17.22 8.43
N ASN A 12 25.65 -16.02 8.05
CA ASN A 12 26.89 -15.45 8.57
C ASN A 12 26.71 -15.22 10.09
N PRO A 13 27.59 -15.78 10.96
CA PRO A 13 27.48 -15.59 12.41
C PRO A 13 27.73 -14.13 12.83
N ILE A 14 28.32 -13.31 11.96
CA ILE A 14 28.58 -11.90 12.22
C ILE A 14 27.42 -11.07 11.68
N VAL A 15 26.61 -10.54 12.59
CA VAL A 15 25.57 -9.56 12.28
C VAL A 15 26.12 -8.16 12.58
N VAL A 16 26.32 -7.35 11.55
CA VAL A 16 26.67 -5.94 11.70
C VAL A 16 25.37 -5.14 11.77
N GLY A 17 25.07 -4.60 12.95
CA GLY A 17 23.98 -3.64 13.12
C GLY A 17 24.47 -2.23 12.82
N ILE A 18 23.73 -1.47 12.03
CA ILE A 18 23.91 -0.03 11.89
C ILE A 18 22.69 0.60 12.55
N GLU A 19 22.92 1.52 13.48
CA GLU A 19 21.84 2.31 14.05
C GLU A 19 21.36 3.32 13.00
N ILE A 20 20.10 3.20 12.61
CA ILE A 20 19.46 4.14 11.69
C ILE A 20 18.65 5.10 12.54
N MET A 21 18.99 6.39 12.46
CA MET A 21 18.26 7.45 13.16
C MET A 21 16.79 7.44 12.72
N SER A 22 15.88 7.54 13.68
CA SER A 22 14.45 7.67 13.40
C SER A 22 14.18 8.98 12.68
N ILE A 23 13.30 8.98 11.68
CA ILE A 23 12.88 10.21 10.98
C ILE A 23 12.26 11.25 11.94
N TYR A 24 11.71 10.81 13.07
CA TYR A 24 11.15 11.69 14.08
C TYR A 24 12.21 12.42 14.90
N ASP A 25 13.45 11.93 14.88
CA ASP A 25 14.59 12.53 15.58
C ASP A 25 15.37 13.49 14.67
N TYR A 26 14.95 13.66 13.42
CA TYR A 26 15.62 14.55 12.47
C TYR A 26 15.39 16.01 12.88
N THR A 27 16.48 16.77 12.92
CA THR A 27 16.40 18.22 13.04
C THR A 27 15.76 18.83 11.80
N SER A 28 15.18 20.03 11.91
CA SER A 28 14.58 20.72 10.75
C SER A 28 15.59 20.95 9.62
N ARG A 29 16.88 21.09 9.94
CA ARG A 29 17.98 21.20 8.96
C ARG A 29 18.23 19.89 8.22
N GLU A 30 18.17 18.76 8.92
CA GLU A 30 18.31 17.44 8.28
C GLU A 30 17.10 17.10 7.43
N VAL A 31 15.89 17.45 7.88
CA VAL A 31 14.67 17.31 7.07
C VAL A 31 14.77 18.14 5.79
N SER A 32 15.24 19.39 5.86
CA SER A 32 15.39 20.23 4.67
C SER A 32 16.53 19.78 3.75
N ALA A 33 17.55 19.09 4.28
CA ALA A 33 18.63 18.49 3.52
C ALA A 33 18.33 17.06 3.02
N SER A 34 17.20 16.48 3.42
CA SER A 34 16.77 15.16 2.96
C SER A 34 16.35 15.19 1.48
N TRP A 35 16.29 14.03 0.84
CA TRP A 35 15.94 13.93 -0.59
C TRP A 35 14.54 14.45 -0.91
N TYR A 36 13.61 14.38 0.04
CA TYR A 36 12.26 14.88 -0.11
C TYR A 36 11.85 15.62 1.16
N ASN A 37 11.60 16.91 1.03
CA ASN A 37 11.03 17.68 2.12
C ASN A 37 9.49 17.49 2.18
N ASN A 38 8.85 18.07 3.20
CA ASN A 38 7.40 17.96 3.38
C ASN A 38 6.58 18.54 2.20
N ASP A 39 7.08 19.59 1.55
CA ASP A 39 6.42 20.21 0.39
C ASP A 39 6.52 19.31 -0.85
N ASP A 40 7.68 18.69 -1.07
CA ASP A 40 7.86 17.70 -2.14
C ASP A 40 6.95 16.49 -1.95
N MET A 41 6.89 15.95 -0.73
CA MET A 41 5.99 14.85 -0.38
C MET A 41 4.52 15.22 -0.60
N TYR A 42 4.14 16.47 -0.27
CA TYR A 42 2.79 16.98 -0.53
C TYR A 42 2.49 17.07 -2.03
N LYS A 43 3.43 17.59 -2.84
CA LYS A 43 3.29 17.66 -4.31
C LYS A 43 3.17 16.28 -4.94
N ILE A 44 4.02 15.33 -4.54
CA ILE A 44 3.99 13.94 -5.01
C ILE A 44 2.63 13.33 -4.68
N THR A 45 2.18 13.46 -3.44
CA THR A 45 0.88 12.94 -2.98
C THR A 45 -0.28 13.53 -3.79
N ASN A 46 -0.27 14.84 -4.01
CA ASN A 46 -1.28 15.51 -4.82
C ASN A 46 -1.26 15.04 -6.29
N ARG A 47 -0.07 14.82 -6.87
CA ARG A 47 0.07 14.26 -8.22
C ARG A 47 -0.55 12.87 -8.30
N CYS A 48 -0.27 12.00 -7.33
CA CYS A 48 -0.88 10.67 -7.25
C CYS A 48 -2.42 10.75 -7.17
N PHE A 49 -2.97 11.64 -6.34
CA PHE A 49 -4.43 11.80 -6.25
C PHE A 49 -5.07 12.40 -7.51
N LYS A 50 -4.35 13.24 -8.27
CA LYS A 50 -4.82 13.70 -9.58
C LYS A 50 -4.92 12.54 -10.57
N VAL A 51 -3.91 11.66 -10.59
CA VAL A 51 -3.92 10.45 -11.44
C VAL A 51 -5.10 9.54 -11.09
N ILE A 52 -5.29 9.24 -9.80
CA ILE A 52 -6.41 8.39 -9.34
C ILE A 52 -7.75 8.96 -9.80
N ARG A 53 -7.98 10.27 -9.59
CA ARG A 53 -9.23 10.94 -10.01
C ARG A 53 -9.45 10.88 -11.52
N LYS A 54 -8.41 11.11 -12.33
CA LYS A 54 -8.51 11.01 -13.80
C LYS A 54 -8.91 9.60 -14.24
N VAL A 55 -8.31 8.57 -13.64
CA VAL A 55 -8.61 7.17 -13.95
C VAL A 55 -10.02 6.78 -13.50
N GLU A 56 -10.46 7.21 -12.31
CA GLU A 56 -11.82 6.89 -11.79
C GLU A 56 -12.94 7.57 -12.57
N VAL A 57 -12.72 8.76 -13.10
CA VAL A 57 -13.69 9.46 -13.97
C VAL A 57 -13.83 8.77 -15.34
N GLY A 58 -12.94 7.84 -15.68
CA GLY A 58 -13.00 7.06 -16.91
C GLY A 58 -12.33 7.74 -18.10
N ASP A 59 -11.38 8.66 -17.86
CA ASP A 59 -10.47 9.19 -18.90
C ASP A 59 -9.47 8.10 -19.35
N SER A 60 -10.04 7.06 -19.95
CA SER A 60 -9.39 5.78 -20.22
C SER A 60 -8.38 5.90 -21.36
N LEU A 61 -8.55 6.91 -22.22
CA LEU A 61 -7.71 7.20 -23.38
C LEU A 61 -6.27 7.57 -22.98
N ARG A 62 -6.03 7.92 -21.71
CA ARG A 62 -4.71 8.27 -21.19
C ARG A 62 -4.20 7.32 -20.10
N ILE A 63 -4.83 6.16 -19.88
CA ILE A 63 -4.35 5.18 -18.88
C ILE A 63 -2.91 4.76 -19.16
N ASN A 64 -2.52 4.60 -20.44
CA ASN A 64 -1.14 4.27 -20.80
C ASN A 64 -0.13 5.39 -20.51
N ARG A 65 -0.57 6.63 -20.28
CA ARG A 65 0.33 7.76 -19.97
C ARG A 65 0.63 7.87 -18.47
N TYR A 66 -0.22 7.30 -17.61
CA TYR A 66 -0.07 7.42 -16.17
C TYR A 66 0.20 6.06 -15.55
N CYS A 67 1.29 5.96 -14.80
CA CYS A 67 1.54 4.76 -14.00
C CYS A 67 0.51 4.69 -12.87
N THR A 68 -0.35 3.67 -12.92
CA THR A 68 -1.30 3.33 -11.85
C THR A 68 -0.71 2.33 -10.85
N ARG A 69 0.48 1.79 -11.14
CA ARG A 69 1.17 0.84 -10.28
C ARG A 69 1.51 1.49 -8.95
N GLY A 70 1.20 0.82 -7.84
CA GLY A 70 1.35 1.35 -6.49
C GLY A 70 0.22 2.28 -6.04
N LEU A 71 -0.69 2.67 -6.95
CA LEU A 71 -1.87 3.47 -6.63
C LEU A 71 -3.15 2.62 -6.49
N GLU A 72 -3.07 1.31 -6.75
CA GLU A 72 -4.23 0.39 -6.78
C GLU A 72 -4.99 0.40 -5.45
N GLY A 73 -4.28 0.50 -4.33
CA GLY A 73 -4.89 0.53 -3.01
C GLY A 73 -5.65 1.81 -2.68
N TYR A 74 -5.47 2.88 -3.46
CA TYR A 74 -6.07 4.19 -3.23
C TYR A 74 -7.32 4.43 -4.08
N PHE A 75 -7.59 3.59 -5.08
CA PHE A 75 -8.87 3.62 -5.78
C PHE A 75 -10.00 3.31 -4.80
N SER A 76 -11.14 3.99 -4.94
CA SER A 76 -12.29 3.89 -4.07
C SER A 76 -12.74 2.43 -3.88
N VAL A 77 -12.95 1.71 -4.99
CA VAL A 77 -13.40 0.31 -4.98
C VAL A 77 -12.38 -0.60 -4.30
N ALA A 78 -11.09 -0.42 -4.62
CA ALA A 78 -10.02 -1.24 -4.06
C ALA A 78 -9.80 -0.97 -2.57
N SER A 79 -9.87 0.29 -2.14
CA SER A 79 -9.77 0.72 -0.74
C SER A 79 -10.90 0.16 0.10
N ILE A 80 -12.14 0.21 -0.41
CA ILE A 80 -13.33 -0.40 0.23
C ILE A 80 -13.13 -1.91 0.34
N SER A 81 -12.77 -2.58 -0.76
CA SER A 81 -12.53 -4.04 -0.78
C SER A 81 -11.44 -4.45 0.21
N LYS A 82 -10.31 -3.74 0.23
CA LYS A 82 -9.19 -3.98 1.16
C LYS A 82 -9.62 -3.84 2.62
N THR A 83 -10.36 -2.80 2.95
CA THR A 83 -10.88 -2.56 4.30
C THR A 83 -11.86 -3.66 4.71
N ARG A 84 -12.79 -4.01 3.83
CA ARG A 84 -13.74 -5.10 4.05
C ARG A 84 -13.05 -6.44 4.27
N ASN A 85 -12.11 -6.82 3.41
CA ASN A 85 -11.40 -8.10 3.51
C ASN A 85 -10.61 -8.21 4.82
N ARG A 86 -9.96 -7.11 5.26
CA ARG A 86 -9.27 -7.06 6.56
C ARG A 86 -10.23 -7.26 7.73
N SER A 87 -11.35 -6.54 7.72
CA SER A 87 -12.38 -6.66 8.75
C SER A 87 -12.97 -8.07 8.79
N THR A 88 -13.30 -8.66 7.64
CA THR A 88 -13.82 -10.03 7.54
C THR A 88 -12.81 -11.06 8.04
N ALA A 89 -11.53 -10.95 7.67
CA ALA A 89 -10.50 -11.86 8.16
C ALA A 89 -10.30 -11.75 9.68
N PHE A 90 -10.31 -10.52 10.21
CA PHE A 90 -10.24 -10.27 11.65
C PHE A 90 -11.43 -10.90 12.39
N MET A 91 -12.65 -10.67 11.92
CA MET A 91 -13.87 -11.22 12.52
C MET A 91 -13.88 -12.75 12.49
N ALA A 92 -13.39 -13.38 11.41
CA ALA A 92 -13.31 -14.84 11.33
C ALA A 92 -12.35 -15.44 12.36
N VAL A 93 -11.18 -14.82 12.54
CA VAL A 93 -10.21 -15.23 13.56
C VAL A 93 -10.79 -15.07 14.97
N MET A 94 -11.43 -13.93 15.25
CA MET A 94 -12.03 -13.66 16.56
C MET A 94 -13.20 -14.61 16.88
N ALA A 95 -14.02 -14.93 15.87
CA ALA A 95 -15.10 -15.90 16.01
C ALA A 95 -14.56 -17.30 16.35
N GLU A 96 -13.53 -17.77 15.63
CA GLU A 96 -12.87 -19.05 15.90
C GLU A 96 -12.27 -19.10 17.32
N GLN A 97 -11.52 -18.06 17.69
CA GLN A 97 -10.98 -17.95 19.05
C GLN A 97 -12.07 -17.94 20.13
N SER A 98 -13.21 -17.30 19.87
CA SER A 98 -14.34 -17.29 20.81
C SER A 98 -14.96 -18.68 20.95
N MET A 99 -15.12 -19.43 19.87
CA MET A 99 -15.62 -20.82 19.92
C MET A 99 -14.68 -21.72 20.71
N GLN A 100 -13.37 -21.60 20.49
CA GLN A 100 -12.34 -22.35 21.21
C GLN A 100 -12.34 -22.04 22.72
N ARG A 101 -12.49 -20.77 23.11
CA ARG A 101 -12.61 -20.37 24.53
C ARG A 101 -13.83 -20.99 25.21
N ILE A 102 -14.98 -21.00 24.54
CA ILE A 102 -16.21 -21.62 25.08
C ILE A 102 -16.06 -23.15 25.18
N GLY A 103 -15.40 -23.77 24.19
CA GLY A 103 -15.15 -25.20 24.16
C GLY A 103 -13.98 -25.69 25.02
N ASN A 104 -13.23 -24.78 25.65
CA ASN A 104 -11.99 -25.07 26.37
C ASN A 104 -10.99 -25.92 25.57
N SER A 105 -10.90 -25.66 24.27
CA SER A 105 -9.94 -26.27 23.35
C SER A 105 -8.98 -25.23 22.79
N ILE A 106 -7.79 -25.65 22.37
CA ILE A 106 -6.80 -24.79 21.71
C ILE A 106 -6.42 -25.50 20.41
N ASP A 107 -6.77 -24.90 19.28
CA ASP A 107 -6.46 -25.40 17.94
C ASP A 107 -5.98 -24.25 17.05
N ASP A 108 -4.65 -24.09 17.00
CA ASP A 108 -3.99 -23.06 16.19
C ASP A 108 -4.24 -23.27 14.69
N GLN A 109 -4.44 -24.52 14.26
CA GLN A 109 -4.65 -24.87 12.86
C GLN A 109 -6.04 -24.41 12.40
N ALA A 110 -7.06 -24.58 13.25
CA ALA A 110 -8.41 -24.07 12.98
C ALA A 110 -8.44 -22.53 12.81
N ILE A 111 -7.70 -21.79 13.65
CA ILE A 111 -7.56 -20.32 13.53
C ILE A 111 -6.87 -19.95 12.20
N ALA A 112 -5.77 -20.65 11.87
CA ALA A 112 -5.06 -20.43 10.62
C ALA A 112 -5.95 -20.70 9.40
N ASP A 113 -6.76 -21.76 9.45
CA ASP A 113 -7.66 -22.12 8.37
C ASP A 113 -8.83 -21.14 8.24
N ALA A 114 -9.39 -20.62 9.34
CA ALA A 114 -10.37 -19.54 9.31
C ALA A 114 -9.84 -18.28 8.59
N TYR A 115 -8.58 -17.88 8.88
CA TYR A 115 -7.93 -16.77 8.19
C TYR A 115 -7.65 -17.08 6.71
N ARG A 116 -7.10 -18.26 6.41
CA ARG A 116 -6.79 -18.67 5.02
C ARG A 116 -8.05 -18.73 4.16
N ASN A 117 -9.14 -19.28 4.70
CA ASN A 117 -10.40 -19.39 3.99
C ASN A 117 -10.98 -18.01 3.62
N THR A 118 -10.91 -17.04 4.52
CA THR A 118 -11.38 -15.67 4.26
C THR A 118 -10.47 -14.88 3.34
N THR A 119 -9.15 -15.13 3.36
CA THR A 119 -8.16 -14.38 2.57
C THR A 119 -7.76 -15.04 1.24
N ARG A 120 -8.32 -16.20 0.91
CA ARG A 120 -7.97 -16.99 -0.29
C ARG A 120 -8.10 -16.21 -1.60
N SER A 121 -9.16 -15.40 -1.73
CA SER A 121 -9.37 -14.55 -2.91
C SER A 121 -8.27 -13.49 -3.06
N CYS A 122 -7.86 -12.85 -1.96
CA CYS A 122 -6.77 -11.88 -1.94
C CYS A 122 -5.45 -12.51 -2.38
N HIS A 123 -5.17 -13.73 -1.91
CA HIS A 123 -3.97 -14.46 -2.30
C HIS A 123 -3.96 -14.80 -3.80
N LEU A 124 -5.11 -15.23 -4.34
CA LEU A 124 -5.25 -15.51 -5.77
C LEU A 124 -5.02 -14.23 -6.60
N TRP A 125 -5.63 -13.12 -6.20
CA TRP A 125 -5.44 -11.82 -6.86
C TRP A 125 -3.98 -11.37 -6.84
N ALA A 126 -3.30 -11.49 -5.71
CA ALA A 126 -1.88 -11.14 -5.60
C ALA A 126 -1.02 -11.98 -6.57
N ARG A 127 -1.33 -13.27 -6.72
CA ARG A 127 -0.63 -14.15 -7.67
C ARG A 127 -0.88 -13.74 -9.12
N VAL A 128 -2.11 -13.40 -9.47
CA VAL A 128 -2.45 -12.92 -10.83
C VAL A 128 -1.68 -11.63 -11.13
N VAL A 129 -1.75 -10.65 -10.23
CA VAL A 129 -1.04 -9.37 -10.39
C VAL A 129 0.46 -9.59 -10.52
N GLY A 130 1.06 -10.41 -9.65
CA GLY A 130 2.50 -10.69 -9.72
C GLY A 130 2.92 -11.35 -11.03
N LYS A 131 2.07 -12.20 -11.62
CA LYS A 131 2.34 -12.79 -12.93
C LYS A 131 2.27 -11.74 -14.05
N CYS A 132 1.29 -10.84 -14.00
CA CYS A 132 1.21 -9.74 -14.96
C CYS A 132 2.43 -8.81 -14.85
N ASP A 133 2.93 -8.56 -13.64
CA ASP A 133 4.15 -7.78 -13.44
C ASP A 133 5.38 -8.48 -14.01
N GLU A 134 5.50 -9.80 -13.79
CA GLU A 134 6.57 -10.61 -14.36
C GLU A 134 6.59 -10.52 -15.89
N GLU A 135 5.42 -10.69 -16.52
CA GLU A 135 5.27 -10.58 -17.97
C GLU A 135 5.63 -9.16 -18.47
N ALA A 136 5.15 -8.12 -17.81
CA ALA A 136 5.46 -6.73 -18.16
C ALA A 136 6.97 -6.43 -18.04
N ALA A 137 7.62 -6.91 -16.98
CA ALA A 137 9.06 -6.73 -16.78
C ALA A 137 9.88 -7.46 -17.85
N GLN A 138 9.45 -8.65 -18.28
CA GLN A 138 10.11 -9.40 -19.35
C GLN A 138 10.05 -8.64 -20.69
N VAL A 139 8.92 -8.00 -21.01
CA VAL A 139 8.80 -7.20 -22.25
C VAL A 139 9.79 -6.03 -22.24
N ILE A 140 9.88 -5.30 -21.12
CA ILE A 140 10.80 -4.16 -20.98
C ILE A 140 12.25 -4.61 -21.14
N HIS A 141 12.62 -5.76 -20.57
CA HIS A 141 13.96 -6.31 -20.68
C HIS A 141 14.32 -6.71 -22.12
N LEU A 142 13.38 -7.29 -22.87
CA LEU A 142 13.61 -7.80 -24.23
C LEU A 142 13.55 -6.70 -25.30
N TYR A 143 12.74 -5.66 -25.07
CA TYR A 143 12.55 -4.55 -25.99
C TYR A 143 12.75 -3.22 -25.25
N PRO A 144 14.02 -2.81 -25.03
CA PRO A 144 14.31 -1.47 -24.51
C PRO A 144 13.75 -0.49 -25.54
N THR A 145 12.60 0.08 -25.23
CA THR A 145 11.97 1.06 -26.12
C THR A 145 12.78 2.34 -25.96
N GLU A 146 13.37 2.85 -27.04
CA GLU A 146 13.97 4.18 -27.03
C GLU A 146 12.85 5.20 -26.77
N GLN A 147 12.72 5.58 -25.51
CA GLN A 147 11.65 6.45 -25.02
C GLN A 147 12.03 7.88 -25.40
N SER A 148 11.30 8.47 -26.34
CA SER A 148 11.43 9.90 -26.66
C SER A 148 10.85 10.71 -25.50
N ASP A 149 11.72 11.30 -24.69
CA ASP A 149 11.39 12.05 -23.46
C ASP A 149 10.71 13.42 -23.69
N ASP A 150 10.20 13.69 -24.89
CA ASP A 150 9.46 14.93 -25.21
C ASP A 150 8.03 14.86 -24.66
N VAL A 151 7.90 14.73 -23.34
CA VAL A 151 6.63 14.92 -22.63
C VAL A 151 6.53 16.39 -22.27
N ASP A 152 5.87 17.14 -23.13
CA ASP A 152 5.44 18.50 -22.86
C ASP A 152 4.51 18.51 -21.62
N ASP A 153 5.04 18.91 -20.47
CA ASP A 153 4.31 19.07 -19.20
C ASP A 153 3.48 20.37 -19.20
N SER A 154 3.40 21.05 -20.36
CA SER A 154 2.52 22.18 -20.62
C SER A 154 1.11 21.70 -20.88
N ASP A 155 0.33 21.44 -19.83
CA ASP A 155 -1.12 21.70 -19.76
C ASP A 155 -1.76 21.03 -18.52
N ASP A 156 -2.11 21.86 -17.53
CA ASP A 156 -3.53 22.19 -17.23
C ASP A 156 -3.61 22.98 -15.90
N ASP A 157 -3.41 24.29 -16.00
CA ASP A 157 -3.93 25.28 -15.05
C ASP A 157 -5.42 25.53 -15.34
N LEU A 158 -6.27 24.53 -15.02
CA LEU A 158 -7.72 24.67 -15.03
C LEU A 158 -8.24 25.25 -13.69
N THR A 159 -7.60 26.31 -13.18
CA THR A 159 -8.19 27.12 -12.07
C THR A 159 -8.97 28.33 -12.56
N ARG A 160 -9.15 28.52 -13.86
CA ARG A 160 -9.80 29.71 -14.42
C ARG A 160 -11.12 29.43 -15.13
N THR A 161 -12.15 29.07 -14.38
CA THR A 161 -13.53 29.37 -14.78
C THR A 161 -14.50 29.49 -13.60
N THR A 162 -14.99 30.71 -13.42
CA THR A 162 -16.23 31.14 -12.76
C THR A 162 -16.33 30.99 -11.24
N GLY A 163 -16.29 32.13 -10.56
CA GLY A 163 -16.73 32.25 -9.19
C GLY A 163 -18.23 31.98 -9.08
N LEU A 164 -18.59 31.03 -8.23
CA LEU A 164 -19.86 31.00 -7.54
C LEU A 164 -19.67 30.21 -6.24
N ALA A 165 -19.89 30.91 -5.12
CA ALA A 165 -20.22 30.42 -3.78
C ALA A 165 -19.51 29.15 -3.26
N SER A 166 -18.49 29.39 -2.43
CA SER A 166 -18.30 28.78 -1.10
C SER A 166 -19.21 27.59 -0.73
N GLY A 167 -18.67 26.36 -0.75
CA GLY A 167 -19.35 25.21 -0.16
C GLY A 167 -18.80 23.81 -0.45
N LEU A 168 -17.60 23.67 -1.04
CA LEU A 168 -17.04 22.33 -1.25
C LEU A 168 -16.54 21.73 0.07
N PRO A 169 -16.95 20.50 0.43
CA PRO A 169 -16.48 19.85 1.64
C PRO A 169 -14.97 19.66 1.53
N ARG A 170 -14.24 20.16 2.54
CA ARG A 170 -12.82 19.81 2.72
C ARG A 170 -12.72 18.28 2.67
N PRO A 171 -11.75 17.69 1.93
CA PRO A 171 -11.53 16.26 1.98
C PRO A 171 -11.39 15.87 3.46
N PRO A 172 -12.02 14.77 3.91
CA PRO A 172 -12.02 14.36 5.30
C PRO A 172 -10.58 14.41 5.82
N ASN A 173 -10.38 15.37 6.73
CA ASN A 173 -9.19 15.69 7.47
C ASN A 173 -8.06 14.64 7.33
N GLN A 174 -6.98 14.97 6.60
CA GLN A 174 -5.77 14.12 6.58
C GLN A 174 -5.25 13.86 8.00
N GLN A 175 -5.57 14.67 9.02
CA GLN A 175 -5.26 14.34 10.42
C GLN A 175 -5.95 13.06 10.92
N ILE A 176 -7.02 12.56 10.28
CA ILE A 176 -7.66 11.28 10.66
C ILE A 176 -6.79 10.09 10.22
N ALA A 177 -6.13 10.17 9.06
CA ALA A 177 -5.23 9.11 8.60
C ALA A 177 -4.00 8.97 9.52
N TRP A 178 -3.47 10.09 10.03
CA TRP A 178 -2.34 10.09 10.97
C TRP A 178 -2.79 9.76 12.41
N LYS A 179 -3.99 10.19 12.83
CA LYS A 179 -4.54 9.84 14.16
C LYS A 179 -4.98 8.37 14.28
N LEU A 180 -5.37 7.72 13.18
CA LEU A 180 -5.66 6.28 13.18
C LEU A 180 -4.38 5.45 13.26
N ALA A 181 -3.29 5.87 12.62
CA ALA A 181 -1.98 5.23 12.76
C ALA A 181 -1.40 5.36 14.19
N GLY A 182 -1.68 6.47 14.89
CA GLY A 182 -1.23 6.67 16.28
C GLY A 182 -2.07 5.99 17.36
N LYS A 183 -3.35 5.65 17.09
CA LYS A 183 -4.22 5.00 18.10
C LYS A 183 -3.93 3.52 18.31
N ASP A 184 -3.38 2.82 17.31
CA ASP A 184 -2.99 1.41 17.44
C ASP A 184 -1.75 1.21 18.35
N GLN A 185 -0.94 2.25 18.58
CA GLN A 185 0.18 2.20 19.53
C GLN A 185 -0.27 2.39 20.99
N LEU A 186 -1.31 3.18 21.25
CA LEU A 186 -1.79 3.45 22.62
C LEU A 186 -2.61 2.29 23.21
N LEU A 187 -3.24 1.44 22.40
CA LEU A 187 -3.97 0.26 22.88
C LEU A 187 -3.06 -0.90 23.32
N ARG A 188 -1.74 -0.84 23.04
CA ARG A 188 -0.76 -1.82 23.53
C ARG A 188 -0.11 -1.46 24.87
N ALA A 189 -0.36 -0.27 25.40
CA ALA A 189 0.25 0.20 26.65
C ALA A 189 -0.64 0.07 27.90
N THR A 190 -1.88 -0.41 27.77
CA THR A 190 -2.86 -0.46 28.88
C THR A 190 -3.20 -1.89 29.34
N VAL A 191 -2.42 -2.89 28.91
CA VAL A 191 -2.50 -4.26 29.40
C VAL A 191 -1.09 -4.70 29.81
N ALA A 192 -0.62 -4.14 30.91
CA ALA A 192 0.51 -4.60 31.71
C ALA A 192 0.14 -4.36 33.18
#